data_AF-A0A844B580-F1
#
_entry.id   AF-A0A844B580-F1
#
_cell.length_a   1.000
_cell.length_b   1.000
_cell.length_c   1.000
_cell.angle_alpha   90.00
_cell.angle_beta   90.00
_cell.angle_gamma   90.00
#
_symmetry.space_group_name_H-M   'P 1'
#
loop_
_entity.id
_entity.type
_entity.pdbx_description
1 polymer ?
#
loop_
_entity_poly.entity_id
_entity_poly.type
_entity_poly.pdbx_seq_one_letter_code
_entity_poly.pdbx_strand_id
1 'polypeptide(L)'
;MTRFKARTAAMAVAATLGAATAPAAETPVDPAQIALGKQVFERNCVLCHRETGTGRPPNFPALAGNDRLQDLFLVVANVHEGQGFMPPFPSLRIEDIAAVANYVRNAWGNAHGGASPLEVATIMDNLDGGGGTASIWDAVYTEAQAARGREVFAAPCGLCHGSRLDGVPDDNDMVPGPPLARHKFLRQWDGRSLGALYSYASLTMPQSNPGSLAREDYVAIIALMLQSSGAPAGNEALPDDIRDLARIVIGPKP
;
A
#
# COMPACT_ATOMS: atom_id res chain seq x y z
N MET A 1 -50.80 -57.37 15.79
CA MET A 1 -49.56 -56.61 16.02
C MET A 1 -48.98 -56.23 14.66
N THR A 2 -48.80 -54.93 14.45
CA THR A 2 -48.99 -54.23 13.18
C THR A 2 -47.71 -54.07 12.34
N ARG A 3 -47.90 -54.01 11.02
CA ARG A 3 -46.90 -54.03 9.94
C ARG A 3 -46.02 -52.77 9.93
N PHE A 4 -44.69 -52.92 9.85
CA PHE A 4 -43.75 -51.84 9.59
C PHE A 4 -43.80 -51.45 8.10
N LYS A 5 -44.29 -50.24 7.80
CA LYS A 5 -44.17 -49.58 6.49
C LYS A 5 -43.01 -48.57 6.55
N ALA A 6 -42.11 -48.69 5.58
CA ALA A 6 -40.98 -47.79 5.36
C ALA A 6 -41.43 -46.34 5.11
N ARG A 7 -40.61 -45.38 5.58
CA ARG A 7 -40.59 -44.01 5.06
C ARG A 7 -39.14 -43.57 4.88
N THR A 8 -38.65 -43.69 3.66
CA THR A 8 -37.47 -43.02 3.15
C THR A 8 -37.76 -41.52 3.08
N ALA A 9 -36.98 -40.71 3.79
CA ALA A 9 -36.99 -39.25 3.64
C ALA A 9 -35.92 -38.87 2.60
N ALA A 10 -36.36 -38.40 1.44
CA ALA A 10 -35.48 -37.80 0.44
C ALA A 10 -35.18 -36.34 0.87
N MET A 11 -33.90 -36.03 1.05
CA MET A 11 -33.41 -34.69 1.38
C MET A 11 -33.25 -33.92 0.06
N ALA A 12 -34.07 -32.89 -0.17
CA ALA A 12 -33.93 -32.00 -1.31
C ALA A 12 -32.82 -30.98 -1.01
N VAL A 13 -31.72 -31.06 -1.77
CA VAL A 13 -30.65 -30.06 -1.76
C VAL A 13 -31.06 -28.93 -2.72
N ALA A 14 -31.45 -27.79 -2.16
CA ALA A 14 -31.65 -26.57 -2.95
C ALA A 14 -30.27 -25.97 -3.29
N ALA A 15 -29.87 -26.07 -4.55
CA ALA A 15 -28.69 -25.38 -5.07
C ALA A 15 -29.00 -23.88 -5.20
N THR A 16 -28.42 -23.07 -4.32
CA THR A 16 -28.38 -21.62 -4.49
C THR A 16 -27.36 -21.29 -5.58
N LEU A 17 -27.85 -20.82 -6.72
CA LEU A 17 -27.02 -20.19 -7.76
C LEU A 17 -26.36 -18.94 -7.17
N GLY A 18 -25.04 -19.01 -6.96
CA GLY A 18 -24.23 -17.83 -6.66
C GLY A 18 -24.24 -16.89 -7.84
N ALA A 19 -24.70 -15.65 -7.61
CA ALA A 19 -24.55 -14.58 -8.59
C ALA A 19 -23.05 -14.26 -8.72
N ALA A 20 -22.46 -14.65 -9.85
CA ALA A 20 -21.14 -14.20 -10.23
C ALA A 20 -21.22 -12.68 -10.48
N THR A 21 -20.54 -11.91 -9.65
CA THR A 21 -20.27 -10.49 -9.90
C THR A 21 -19.47 -10.36 -11.19
N ALA A 22 -20.03 -9.70 -12.20
CA ALA A 22 -19.29 -9.32 -13.40
C ALA A 22 -18.08 -8.44 -13.01
N PRO A 23 -16.93 -8.57 -13.71
CA PRO A 23 -15.78 -7.71 -13.45
C PRO A 23 -16.16 -6.24 -13.70
N ALA A 24 -15.71 -5.35 -12.80
CA ALA A 24 -15.84 -3.91 -12.99
C ALA A 24 -15.24 -3.53 -14.35
N ALA A 25 -16.03 -2.86 -15.19
CA ALA A 25 -15.57 -2.42 -16.50
C ALA A 25 -14.35 -1.49 -16.33
N GLU A 26 -13.23 -1.84 -16.96
CA GLU A 26 -12.01 -1.04 -16.94
C GLU A 26 -12.30 0.34 -17.55
N THR A 27 -11.98 1.41 -16.82
CA THR A 27 -12.11 2.78 -17.32
C THR A 27 -11.26 2.93 -18.59
N PRO A 28 -11.87 3.20 -19.77
CA PRO A 28 -11.12 3.37 -21.01
C PRO A 28 -10.13 4.52 -20.89
N VAL A 29 -8.90 4.32 -21.32
CA VAL A 29 -7.87 5.38 -21.27
C VAL A 29 -7.93 6.20 -22.55
N ASP A 30 -8.09 7.51 -22.41
CA ASP A 30 -8.04 8.46 -23.53
C ASP A 30 -6.66 8.40 -24.22
N PRO A 31 -6.59 8.15 -25.55
CA PRO A 31 -5.33 8.19 -26.29
C PRO A 31 -4.52 9.48 -26.12
N ALA A 32 -5.19 10.63 -25.92
CA ALA A 32 -4.51 11.88 -25.65
C ALA A 32 -3.80 11.88 -24.28
N GLN A 33 -4.41 11.26 -23.26
CA GLN A 33 -3.78 11.05 -21.95
C GLN A 33 -2.56 10.12 -22.05
N ILE A 34 -2.64 9.05 -22.84
CA ILE A 34 -1.49 8.16 -23.10
C ILE A 34 -0.36 8.93 -23.80
N ALA A 35 -0.67 9.74 -24.81
CA ALA A 35 0.31 10.53 -25.53
C ALA A 35 1.00 11.58 -24.62
N LEU A 36 0.23 12.27 -23.77
CA LEU A 36 0.77 13.18 -22.77
C LEU A 36 1.64 12.43 -21.76
N GLY A 37 1.16 11.29 -21.25
CA GLY A 37 1.87 10.46 -20.29
C GLY A 37 3.21 9.97 -20.82
N LYS A 38 3.28 9.59 -22.10
CA LYS A 38 4.54 9.24 -22.77
C LYS A 38 5.53 10.41 -22.76
N GLN A 39 5.08 11.63 -23.06
CA GLN A 39 5.96 12.80 -23.03
C GLN A 39 6.44 13.14 -21.61
N VAL A 40 5.56 13.00 -20.60
CA VAL A 40 5.95 13.15 -19.19
C VAL A 40 6.99 12.10 -18.83
N PHE A 41 6.79 10.84 -19.21
CA PHE A 41 7.71 9.75 -18.96
C PHE A 41 9.09 9.99 -19.61
N GLU A 42 9.12 10.44 -20.87
CA GLU A 42 10.36 10.75 -21.60
C GLU A 42 11.18 11.84 -20.93
N ARG A 43 10.53 12.90 -20.46
CA ARG A 43 11.22 14.02 -19.82
C ARG A 43 11.73 13.71 -18.42
N ASN A 44 11.02 12.85 -17.68
CA ASN A 44 11.22 12.73 -16.22
C ASN A 44 11.69 11.34 -15.76
N CYS A 45 11.31 10.28 -16.47
CA CYS A 45 11.40 8.90 -15.95
C CYS A 45 12.35 8.02 -16.77
N VAL A 46 12.53 8.28 -18.06
CA VAL A 46 13.32 7.43 -18.99
C VAL A 46 14.77 7.23 -18.54
N LEU A 47 15.38 8.22 -17.88
CA LEU A 47 16.76 8.13 -17.40
C LEU A 47 16.99 6.88 -16.54
N CYS A 48 16.01 6.54 -15.70
CA CYS A 48 16.06 5.42 -14.76
C CYS A 48 15.27 4.20 -15.26
N HIS A 49 14.06 4.43 -15.77
CA HIS A 49 13.12 3.36 -16.15
C HIS A 49 13.27 2.86 -17.59
N ARG A 50 14.10 3.53 -18.40
CA ARG A 50 14.32 3.27 -19.84
C ARG A 50 13.09 3.48 -20.71
N GLU A 51 13.31 3.73 -22.00
CA GLU A 51 12.22 3.92 -22.98
C GLU A 51 11.33 2.68 -23.12
N THR A 52 11.90 1.50 -22.92
CA THR A 52 11.20 0.20 -22.98
C THR A 52 10.62 -0.23 -21.63
N GLY A 53 10.69 0.60 -20.59
CA GLY A 53 10.20 0.27 -19.26
C GLY A 53 10.95 -0.87 -18.56
N THR A 54 12.12 -1.27 -19.07
CA THR A 54 12.91 -2.39 -18.52
C THR A 54 13.67 -2.03 -17.25
N GLY A 55 13.79 -0.73 -16.95
CA GLY A 55 14.56 -0.25 -15.81
C GLY A 55 16.05 -0.60 -15.88
N ARG A 56 16.66 -0.66 -14.70
CA ARG A 56 18.04 -1.11 -14.46
C ARG A 56 18.11 -1.75 -13.07
N PRO A 57 17.76 -3.04 -12.96
CA PRO A 57 17.82 -3.76 -11.69
C PRO A 57 19.24 -3.81 -11.09
N PRO A 58 19.37 -3.90 -9.75
CA PRO A 58 18.26 -3.97 -8.78
C PRO A 58 17.67 -2.60 -8.42
N ASN A 59 18.35 -1.50 -8.74
CA ASN A 59 18.01 -0.17 -8.20
C ASN A 59 16.82 0.51 -8.88
N PHE A 60 16.57 0.19 -10.15
CA PHE A 60 15.48 0.76 -10.93
C PHE A 60 14.64 -0.39 -11.49
N PRO A 61 13.47 -0.69 -10.90
CA PRO A 61 12.68 -1.84 -11.30
C PRO A 61 12.12 -1.69 -12.73
N ALA A 62 11.84 -2.83 -13.35
CA ALA A 62 11.06 -2.87 -14.58
C ALA A 62 9.63 -2.39 -14.30
N LEU A 63 9.12 -1.55 -15.20
CA LEU A 63 7.71 -1.16 -15.29
C LEU A 63 6.98 -2.04 -16.31
N ALA A 64 7.67 -2.53 -17.33
CA ALA A 64 7.12 -3.47 -18.30
C ALA A 64 6.75 -4.81 -17.61
N GLY A 65 5.49 -5.25 -17.78
CA GLY A 65 4.98 -6.48 -17.20
C GLY A 65 4.93 -6.49 -15.67
N ASN A 66 4.95 -5.32 -15.02
CA ASN A 66 4.98 -5.23 -13.57
C ASN A 66 3.57 -5.14 -12.99
N ASP A 67 3.07 -6.26 -12.46
CA ASP A 67 1.73 -6.37 -11.87
C ASP A 67 1.47 -5.40 -10.71
N ARG A 68 2.50 -4.82 -10.08
CA ARG A 68 2.31 -3.80 -9.03
C ARG A 68 1.69 -2.51 -9.57
N LEU A 69 1.84 -2.25 -10.87
CA LEU A 69 1.22 -1.10 -11.53
C LEU A 69 -0.31 -1.21 -11.58
N GLN A 70 -0.91 -2.36 -11.24
CA GLN A 70 -2.34 -2.46 -11.05
C GLN A 70 -2.86 -1.55 -9.93
N ASP A 71 -2.07 -1.34 -8.88
CA ASP A 71 -2.44 -0.52 -7.74
C ASP A 71 -2.10 0.96 -8.02
N LEU A 72 -3.11 1.71 -8.46
CA LEU A 72 -2.97 3.13 -8.75
C LEU A 72 -2.44 3.92 -7.54
N PHE A 73 -2.84 3.54 -6.32
CA PHE A 73 -2.43 4.27 -5.12
C PHE A 73 -0.91 4.19 -4.95
N LEU A 74 -0.32 3.01 -5.14
CA LEU A 74 1.13 2.83 -5.10
C LEU A 74 1.85 3.56 -6.24
N VAL A 75 1.27 3.61 -7.44
CA VAL A 75 1.85 4.36 -8.57
C VAL A 75 1.89 5.85 -8.25
N VAL A 76 0.78 6.42 -7.78
CA VAL A 76 0.70 7.84 -7.41
C VAL A 76 1.62 8.15 -6.23
N ALA A 77 1.65 7.30 -5.21
CA ALA A 77 2.52 7.48 -4.05
C ALA A 77 4.01 7.52 -4.44
N ASN A 78 4.47 6.61 -5.32
CA ASN A 78 5.85 6.62 -5.79
C ASN A 78 6.22 7.91 -6.54
N VAL A 79 5.30 8.46 -7.35
CA VAL A 79 5.54 9.70 -8.10
C VAL A 79 5.47 10.94 -7.21
N HIS A 80 4.50 10.98 -6.29
CA HIS A 80 4.28 12.11 -5.39
C HIS A 80 5.35 12.22 -4.31
N GLU A 81 5.61 11.12 -3.60
CA GLU A 81 6.47 11.10 -2.41
C GLU A 81 7.91 10.72 -2.73
N GLY A 82 8.14 10.07 -3.87
CA GLY A 82 9.43 9.44 -4.19
C GLY A 82 9.66 8.17 -3.37
N GLN A 83 10.65 7.38 -3.80
CA GLN A 83 11.03 6.15 -3.11
C GLN A 83 12.46 5.74 -3.48
N GLY A 84 13.33 5.53 -2.47
CA GLY A 84 14.71 5.12 -2.71
C GLY A 84 15.47 6.11 -3.60
N PHE A 85 15.89 5.66 -4.78
CA PHE A 85 16.53 6.52 -5.80
C PHE A 85 15.54 7.31 -6.66
N MET A 86 14.24 6.96 -6.64
CA MET A 86 13.20 7.70 -7.34
C MET A 86 12.89 8.98 -6.55
N PRO A 87 13.19 10.18 -7.09
CA PRO A 87 12.88 11.43 -6.40
C PRO A 87 11.36 11.67 -6.35
N PRO A 88 10.86 12.49 -5.42
CA PRO A 88 9.51 13.05 -5.54
C PRO A 88 9.46 14.03 -6.74
N PHE A 89 8.29 14.14 -7.37
CA PHE A 89 8.07 15.02 -8.53
C PHE A 89 7.10 16.17 -8.23
N PRO A 90 7.42 17.10 -7.30
CA PRO A 90 6.50 18.16 -6.86
C PRO A 90 6.18 19.19 -7.95
N SER A 91 6.93 19.21 -9.05
CA SER A 91 6.69 20.09 -10.19
C SER A 91 5.67 19.54 -11.18
N LEU A 92 5.32 18.25 -11.10
CA LEU A 92 4.28 17.66 -11.95
C LEU A 92 2.91 18.02 -11.39
N ARG A 93 2.02 18.44 -12.29
CA ARG A 93 0.63 18.71 -11.93
C ARG A 93 -0.15 17.41 -11.84
N ILE A 94 -1.32 17.46 -11.21
CA ILE A 94 -2.24 16.33 -11.09
C ILE A 94 -2.52 15.69 -12.45
N GLU A 95 -2.71 16.49 -13.50
CA GLU A 95 -2.96 15.98 -14.85
C GLU A 95 -1.75 15.26 -15.43
N ASP A 96 -0.53 15.73 -15.15
CA ASP A 96 0.70 15.10 -15.62
C ASP A 96 0.96 13.78 -14.89
N ILE A 97 0.66 13.73 -13.58
CA ILE A 97 0.73 12.50 -12.77
C ILE A 97 -0.31 11.49 -13.25
N ALA A 98 -1.55 11.91 -13.50
CA ALA A 98 -2.59 11.04 -14.05
C ALA A 98 -2.20 10.50 -15.43
N ALA A 99 -1.67 11.35 -16.31
CA ALA A 99 -1.22 10.95 -17.63
C ALA A 99 -0.06 9.94 -17.57
N VAL A 100 0.98 10.20 -16.76
CA VAL A 100 2.12 9.27 -16.66
C VAL A 100 1.72 7.96 -15.99
N ALA A 101 0.85 7.99 -14.97
CA ALA A 101 0.29 6.78 -14.37
C ALA A 101 -0.47 5.95 -15.42
N ASN A 102 -1.32 6.59 -16.22
CA ASN A 102 -2.03 5.94 -17.33
C ASN A 102 -1.09 5.34 -18.37
N TYR A 103 -0.02 6.06 -18.75
CA TYR A 103 0.97 5.55 -19.70
C TYR A 103 1.69 4.31 -19.17
N VAL A 104 2.30 4.37 -17.97
CA VAL A 104 3.09 3.23 -17.45
C VAL A 104 2.21 2.01 -17.16
N ARG A 105 0.96 2.22 -16.76
CA ARG A 105 -0.03 1.18 -16.48
C ARG A 105 -0.59 0.49 -17.73
N ASN A 106 -0.35 1.04 -18.92
CA ASN A 106 -0.88 0.54 -20.19
C ASN A 106 0.18 0.43 -21.31
N ALA A 107 1.46 0.64 -20.99
CA ALA A 107 2.59 0.46 -21.90
C ALA A 107 3.24 -0.92 -21.73
N TRP A 108 3.99 -1.34 -22.74
CA TRP A 108 4.84 -2.54 -22.70
C TRP A 108 4.13 -3.85 -22.29
N GLY A 109 2.85 -3.98 -22.70
CA GLY A 109 2.03 -5.16 -22.41
C GLY A 109 1.23 -5.08 -21.11
N ASN A 110 1.36 -3.99 -20.35
CA ASN A 110 0.49 -3.73 -19.20
C ASN A 110 -0.93 -3.36 -19.66
N ALA A 111 -1.93 -3.70 -18.85
CA ALA A 111 -3.33 -3.35 -19.07
C ALA A 111 -4.03 -3.24 -17.70
N HIS A 112 -3.84 -2.11 -17.03
CA HIS A 112 -4.34 -1.89 -15.66
C HIS A 112 -5.43 -0.80 -15.57
N GLY A 113 -6.04 -0.45 -16.70
CA GLY A 113 -7.12 0.54 -16.79
C GLY A 113 -6.66 1.99 -16.64
N GLY A 114 -7.61 2.90 -16.76
CA GLY A 114 -7.41 4.35 -16.65
C GLY A 114 -7.61 4.90 -15.24
N ALA A 115 -6.93 6.00 -14.95
CA ALA A 115 -7.05 6.83 -13.77
C ALA A 115 -7.46 8.26 -14.17
N SER A 116 -8.39 8.85 -13.42
CA SER A 116 -8.80 10.24 -13.65
C SER A 116 -7.93 11.22 -12.85
N PRO A 117 -7.78 12.49 -13.28
CA PRO A 117 -7.12 13.52 -12.48
C PRO A 117 -7.75 13.70 -11.09
N LEU A 118 -9.08 13.59 -10.96
CA LEU A 118 -9.76 13.69 -9.67
C LEU A 118 -9.38 12.55 -8.72
N GLU A 119 -9.28 11.33 -9.25
CA GLU A 119 -8.85 10.16 -8.48
C GLU A 119 -7.40 10.33 -7.99
N VAL A 120 -6.51 10.80 -8.87
CA VAL A 120 -5.11 11.10 -8.52
C VAL A 120 -5.02 12.19 -7.46
N ALA A 121 -5.79 13.28 -7.60
CA ALA A 121 -5.86 14.36 -6.62
C ALA A 121 -6.30 13.84 -5.25
N THR A 122 -7.31 12.97 -5.23
CA THR A 122 -7.83 12.35 -4.00
C THR A 122 -6.78 11.47 -3.34
N ILE A 123 -6.01 10.70 -4.12
CA ILE A 123 -4.92 9.88 -3.57
C ILE A 123 -3.84 10.77 -2.96
N MET A 124 -3.41 11.82 -3.66
CA MET A 124 -2.39 12.76 -3.16
C MET A 124 -2.84 13.44 -1.86
N ASP A 125 -4.07 13.94 -1.81
CA ASP A 125 -4.64 14.56 -0.60
C ASP A 125 -4.68 13.58 0.57
N ASN A 126 -5.06 12.32 0.34
CA ASN A 126 -5.05 11.28 1.36
C ASN A 126 -3.63 10.89 1.82
N LEU A 127 -2.64 10.87 0.92
CA LEU A 127 -1.24 10.62 1.28
C LEU A 127 -0.72 11.72 2.23
N ASP A 128 -1.07 12.97 1.94
CA ASP A 128 -0.72 14.16 2.70
C ASP A 128 -1.62 14.38 3.94
N GLY A 129 -2.52 13.42 4.24
CA GLY A 129 -3.40 13.44 5.41
C GLY A 129 -4.61 14.40 5.31
N GLY A 130 -4.80 15.09 4.20
CA GLY A 130 -5.90 16.04 3.96
C GLY A 130 -7.30 15.40 3.97
N GLY A 131 -7.40 14.14 3.55
CA GLY A 131 -8.64 13.35 3.61
C GLY A 131 -8.86 12.59 4.92
N GLY A 132 -8.09 12.89 5.95
CA GLY A 132 -8.15 12.22 7.25
C GLY A 132 -9.51 12.36 7.95
N THR A 133 -10.13 11.24 8.31
CA THR A 133 -11.37 11.20 9.10
C THR A 133 -11.18 10.62 10.50
N ALA A 134 -10.01 10.03 10.78
CA ALA A 134 -9.65 9.47 12.08
C ALA A 134 -8.16 9.70 12.39
N SER A 135 -7.80 9.64 13.66
CA SER A 135 -6.42 9.69 14.15
C SER A 135 -5.94 8.32 14.62
N ILE A 136 -4.63 8.08 14.57
CA ILE A 136 -4.03 6.91 15.22
C ILE A 136 -4.33 6.83 16.73
N TRP A 137 -4.72 7.94 17.35
CA TRP A 137 -5.07 8.00 18.78
C TRP A 137 -6.50 7.55 19.08
N ASP A 138 -7.32 7.32 18.06
CA ASP A 138 -8.74 6.93 18.16
C ASP A 138 -8.94 5.40 18.29
N ALA A 139 -7.95 4.70 18.83
CA ALA A 139 -8.01 3.25 19.07
C ALA A 139 -8.30 2.41 17.81
N VAL A 140 -7.61 2.72 16.71
CA VAL A 140 -7.89 2.24 15.33
C VAL A 140 -7.39 0.83 15.01
N TYR A 141 -6.85 0.09 15.96
CA TYR A 141 -6.30 -1.25 15.75
C TYR A 141 -6.64 -2.17 16.94
N THR A 142 -6.63 -3.49 16.73
CA THR A 142 -6.85 -4.46 17.82
C THR A 142 -5.54 -4.97 18.44
N GLU A 143 -5.59 -5.34 19.71
CA GLU A 143 -4.48 -6.05 20.38
C GLU A 143 -4.05 -7.31 19.62
N ALA A 144 -5.01 -8.07 19.06
CA ALA A 144 -4.72 -9.25 18.24
C ALA A 144 -3.92 -8.91 16.98
N GLN A 145 -4.25 -7.80 16.31
CA GLN A 145 -3.53 -7.33 15.13
C GLN A 145 -2.10 -6.90 15.45
N ALA A 146 -1.89 -6.17 16.55
CA ALA A 146 -0.55 -5.80 17.02
C ALA A 146 0.27 -7.03 17.46
N ALA A 147 -0.35 -8.03 18.10
CA ALA A 147 0.29 -9.28 18.47
C ALA A 147 0.74 -10.07 17.23
N ARG A 148 -0.13 -10.20 16.22
CA ARG A 148 0.23 -10.78 14.92
C ARG A 148 1.40 -10.04 14.27
N GLY A 149 1.37 -8.70 14.29
CA GLY A 149 2.46 -7.87 13.78
C GLY A 149 3.79 -8.17 14.44
N ARG A 150 3.79 -8.41 15.77
CA ARG A 150 4.99 -8.77 16.53
C ARG A 150 5.61 -10.08 16.06
N GLU A 151 4.79 -11.09 15.79
CA GLU A 151 5.25 -12.39 15.29
C GLU A 151 5.89 -12.27 13.91
N VAL A 152 5.27 -11.51 13.00
CA VAL A 152 5.80 -11.28 11.64
C VAL A 152 7.09 -10.45 11.70
N PHE A 153 7.14 -9.42 12.55
CA PHE A 153 8.26 -8.50 12.65
C PHE A 153 9.54 -9.15 13.23
N ALA A 154 9.40 -10.09 14.17
CA ALA A 154 10.48 -10.54 15.05
C ALA A 154 11.72 -11.10 14.35
N ALA A 155 11.57 -11.81 13.23
CA ALA A 155 12.69 -12.48 12.56
C ALA A 155 13.34 -11.66 11.42
N PRO A 156 12.59 -11.13 10.42
CA PRO A 156 13.20 -10.42 9.30
C PRO A 156 13.45 -8.93 9.55
N CYS A 157 12.62 -8.26 10.37
CA CYS A 157 12.63 -6.81 10.50
C CYS A 157 13.40 -6.34 11.74
N GLY A 158 13.32 -7.09 12.84
CA GLY A 158 14.00 -6.77 14.10
C GLY A 158 15.53 -6.71 14.01
N LEU A 159 16.13 -7.37 13.02
CA LEU A 159 17.59 -7.32 12.76
C LEU A 159 18.06 -5.90 12.43
N CYS A 160 17.32 -5.16 11.60
CA CYS A 160 17.70 -3.79 11.22
C CYS A 160 16.92 -2.71 11.98
N HIS A 161 15.71 -3.00 12.47
CA HIS A 161 14.85 -2.00 13.11
C HIS A 161 14.78 -2.13 14.64
N GLY A 162 15.55 -3.05 15.23
CA GLY A 162 15.55 -3.35 16.66
C GLY A 162 14.33 -4.15 17.08
N SER A 163 14.49 -5.10 18.02
CA SER A 163 13.39 -5.94 18.52
C SER A 163 12.28 -5.15 19.24
N ARG A 164 12.56 -3.89 19.60
CA ARG A 164 11.63 -2.95 20.24
C ARG A 164 11.20 -1.80 19.31
N LEU A 165 11.51 -1.89 18.01
CA LEU A 165 11.20 -0.87 16.98
C LEU A 165 11.90 0.47 17.23
N ASP A 166 13.00 0.46 17.98
CA ASP A 166 13.81 1.61 18.35
C ASP A 166 15.02 1.85 17.42
N GLY A 167 15.14 1.04 16.37
CA GLY A 167 16.27 1.05 15.44
C GLY A 167 17.51 0.37 16.03
N VAL A 168 18.58 0.32 15.24
CA VAL A 168 19.94 -0.05 15.72
C VAL A 168 20.91 1.09 15.37
N PRO A 169 20.85 2.22 16.10
CA PRO A 169 21.51 3.45 15.66
C PRO A 169 23.05 3.41 15.73
N ASP A 170 23.66 2.54 16.54
CA ASP A 170 25.07 2.67 16.93
C ASP A 170 25.87 1.34 16.95
N ASP A 171 25.39 0.28 16.28
CA ASP A 171 26.14 -0.97 16.11
C ASP A 171 26.80 -1.00 14.73
N ASN A 172 28.13 -0.82 14.69
CA ASN A 172 28.90 -0.80 13.45
C ASN A 172 28.90 -2.15 12.70
N ASP A 173 28.50 -3.24 13.37
CA ASP A 173 28.45 -4.58 12.77
C ASP A 173 27.04 -4.93 12.23
N MET A 174 26.06 -4.02 12.38
CA MET A 174 24.67 -4.21 11.93
C MET A 174 24.29 -3.17 10.86
N VAL A 175 23.44 -3.56 9.90
CA VAL A 175 22.88 -2.63 8.91
C VAL A 175 21.87 -1.72 9.63
N PRO A 176 22.12 -0.40 9.75
CA PRO A 176 21.28 0.46 10.57
C PRO A 176 19.92 0.71 9.89
N GLY A 177 18.84 0.37 10.58
CA GLY A 177 17.48 0.79 10.24
C GLY A 177 16.97 1.86 11.21
N PRO A 178 16.14 2.81 10.75
CA PRO A 178 15.56 3.83 11.61
C PRO A 178 14.59 3.22 12.64
N PRO A 179 14.34 3.93 13.76
CA PRO A 179 13.24 3.59 14.66
C PRO A 179 11.90 3.64 13.92
N LEU A 180 11.08 2.62 14.15
CA LEU A 180 9.76 2.46 13.54
C LEU A 180 8.62 2.82 14.49
N ALA A 181 8.93 3.20 15.74
CA ALA A 181 7.95 3.59 16.72
C ALA A 181 8.44 4.76 17.58
N ARG A 182 7.52 5.33 18.38
CA ARG A 182 7.78 6.38 19.38
C ARG A 182 8.18 7.72 18.74
N HIS A 183 8.82 8.59 19.52
CA HIS A 183 9.00 10.01 19.23
C HIS A 183 9.66 10.34 17.88
N LYS A 184 10.71 9.60 17.45
CA LYS A 184 11.37 9.85 16.15
C LYS A 184 10.45 9.48 15.00
N PHE A 185 9.79 8.34 15.08
CA PHE A 185 8.79 7.89 14.11
C PHE A 185 7.62 8.88 14.03
N LEU A 186 7.00 9.23 15.17
CA LEU A 186 5.84 10.12 15.21
C LEU A 186 6.15 11.50 14.61
N ARG A 187 7.35 12.06 14.83
CA ARG A 187 7.74 13.32 14.19
C ARG A 187 7.99 13.20 12.69
N GLN A 188 8.58 12.08 12.25
CA GLN A 188 8.88 11.86 10.84
C GLN A 188 7.61 11.69 10.00
N TRP A 189 6.54 11.16 10.61
CA TRP A 189 5.27 10.84 9.96
C TRP A 189 4.13 11.78 10.34
N ASP A 190 4.41 12.85 11.09
CA ASP A 190 3.41 13.81 11.53
C ASP A 190 2.68 14.44 10.32
N GLY A 191 1.35 14.45 10.38
CA GLY A 191 0.47 14.93 9.33
C GLY A 191 0.22 13.95 8.17
N ARG A 192 0.92 12.81 8.10
CA ARG A 192 0.75 11.83 7.00
C ARG A 192 -0.22 10.73 7.39
N SER A 193 -0.81 10.06 6.39
CA SER A 193 -1.75 8.96 6.65
C SER A 193 -1.07 7.59 6.84
N LEU A 194 -1.79 6.64 7.43
CA LEU A 194 -1.36 5.23 7.47
C LEU A 194 -1.28 4.62 6.06
N GLY A 195 -2.04 5.14 5.09
CA GLY A 195 -1.91 4.76 3.69
C GLY A 195 -0.55 5.13 3.10
N ALA A 196 -0.05 6.33 3.42
CA ALA A 196 1.31 6.74 3.06
C ALA A 196 2.38 5.86 3.74
N LEU A 197 2.19 5.53 5.03
CA LEU A 197 3.08 4.62 5.75
C LEU A 197 3.10 3.22 5.14
N TYR A 198 1.93 2.66 4.86
CA TYR A 198 1.80 1.35 4.20
C TYR A 198 2.47 1.37 2.83
N SER A 199 2.22 2.40 2.03
CA SER A 199 2.82 2.55 0.69
C SER A 199 4.34 2.48 0.79
N TYR A 200 4.93 3.35 1.62
CA TYR A 200 6.37 3.37 1.85
C TYR A 200 6.92 2.02 2.32
N ALA A 201 6.29 1.41 3.32
CA ALA A 201 6.71 0.13 3.86
C ALA A 201 6.66 -0.98 2.79
N SER A 202 5.58 -1.06 2.02
CA SER A 202 5.43 -2.07 0.96
C SER A 202 6.39 -1.86 -0.22
N LEU A 203 6.80 -0.63 -0.50
CA LEU A 203 7.68 -0.31 -1.62
C LEU A 203 9.17 -0.39 -1.27
N THR A 204 9.51 -0.30 0.02
CA THR A 204 10.91 -0.26 0.48
C THR A 204 11.32 -1.43 1.35
N MET A 205 10.36 -2.14 1.96
CA MET A 205 10.62 -3.19 2.93
C MET A 205 9.93 -4.50 2.57
N PRO A 206 10.54 -5.66 2.91
CA PRO A 206 11.93 -5.80 3.36
C PRO A 206 12.94 -5.34 2.30
N GLN A 207 14.09 -4.77 2.69
CA GLN A 207 15.05 -4.21 1.71
C GLN A 207 15.54 -5.22 0.67
N SER A 208 15.63 -6.50 1.05
CA SER A 208 16.05 -7.58 0.14
C SER A 208 14.96 -7.98 -0.86
N ASN A 209 13.68 -7.75 -0.54
CA ASN A 209 12.56 -8.12 -1.38
C ASN A 209 11.30 -7.27 -1.06
N PRO A 210 11.26 -5.99 -1.50
CA PRO A 210 10.14 -5.11 -1.19
C PRO A 210 8.79 -5.66 -1.67
N GLY A 211 7.77 -5.49 -0.83
CA GLY A 211 6.39 -5.87 -1.12
C GLY A 211 6.15 -7.37 -1.11
N SER A 212 7.03 -8.16 -0.49
CA SER A 212 6.96 -9.62 -0.46
C SER A 212 6.04 -10.19 0.60
N LEU A 213 5.62 -9.37 1.58
CA LEU A 213 4.66 -9.78 2.59
C LEU A 213 3.23 -9.63 2.08
N ALA A 214 2.33 -10.41 2.67
CA ALA A 214 0.90 -10.20 2.48
C ALA A 214 0.48 -8.82 3.01
N ARG A 215 -0.59 -8.26 2.44
CA ARG A 215 -1.12 -6.96 2.85
C ARG A 215 -1.50 -6.96 4.33
N GLU A 216 -2.18 -8.01 4.80
CA GLU A 216 -2.55 -8.14 6.20
C GLU A 216 -1.33 -8.16 7.14
N ASP A 217 -0.19 -8.67 6.69
CA ASP A 217 1.04 -8.72 7.47
C ASP A 217 1.68 -7.32 7.58
N TYR A 218 1.68 -6.52 6.50
CA TYR A 218 2.09 -5.12 6.59
C TYR A 218 1.19 -4.33 7.55
N VAL A 219 -0.13 -4.51 7.46
CA VAL A 219 -1.07 -3.82 8.35
C VAL A 219 -0.92 -4.26 9.80
N ALA A 220 -0.66 -5.55 10.05
CA ALA A 220 -0.35 -6.05 11.39
C ALA A 220 0.94 -5.43 11.96
N ILE A 221 1.99 -5.29 11.15
CA ILE A 221 3.22 -4.59 11.54
C ILE A 221 2.94 -3.11 11.85
N ILE A 222 2.10 -2.43 11.07
CA ILE A 222 1.68 -1.05 11.36
C ILE A 222 0.95 -0.99 12.70
N ALA A 223 0.03 -1.90 13.00
CA ALA A 223 -0.62 -1.97 14.32
C ALA A 223 0.39 -2.13 15.46
N LEU A 224 1.41 -2.97 15.28
CA LEU A 224 2.53 -3.10 16.22
C LEU A 224 3.29 -1.78 16.40
N MET A 225 3.56 -1.05 15.32
CA MET A 225 4.24 0.26 15.35
C MET A 225 3.42 1.29 16.14
N LEU A 226 2.10 1.31 15.96
CA LEU A 226 1.17 2.16 16.69
C LEU A 226 1.16 1.82 18.19
N GLN A 227 1.00 0.54 18.54
CA GLN A 227 1.07 0.06 19.92
C GLN A 227 2.40 0.44 20.58
N SER A 228 3.51 0.23 19.86
CA SER A 228 4.85 0.54 20.36
C SER A 228 5.11 2.04 20.49
N SER A 229 4.31 2.87 19.80
CA SER A 229 4.30 4.34 19.90
C SER A 229 3.37 4.87 20.99
N GLY A 230 2.57 4.00 21.61
CA GLY A 230 1.67 4.34 22.71
C GLY A 230 0.25 4.73 22.27
N ALA A 231 -0.11 4.52 21.00
CA ALA A 231 -1.50 4.61 20.57
C ALA A 231 -2.32 3.53 21.30
N PRO A 232 -3.58 3.81 21.72
CA PRO A 232 -4.42 2.82 22.38
C PRO A 232 -4.90 1.77 21.37
N ALA A 233 -5.14 0.54 21.83
CA ALA A 233 -5.87 -0.46 21.05
C ALA A 233 -7.39 -0.31 21.27
N GLY A 234 -8.17 -0.63 20.24
CA GLY A 234 -9.62 -0.67 20.26
C GLY A 234 -10.17 -2.04 19.86
N ASN A 235 -11.44 -2.06 19.47
CA ASN A 235 -12.18 -3.27 19.12
C ASN A 235 -12.31 -3.50 17.61
N GLU A 236 -11.97 -2.50 16.79
CA GLU A 236 -11.98 -2.58 15.33
C GLU A 236 -10.55 -2.76 14.82
N ALA A 237 -10.36 -3.65 13.86
CA ALA A 237 -9.06 -3.87 13.25
C ALA A 237 -8.78 -2.77 12.22
N LEU A 238 -7.50 -2.41 12.06
CA LEU A 238 -7.10 -1.61 10.91
C LEU A 238 -7.55 -2.31 9.63
N PRO A 239 -8.13 -1.56 8.68
CA PRO A 239 -8.52 -2.10 7.38
C PRO A 239 -7.29 -2.58 6.62
N ASP A 240 -7.47 -3.58 5.76
CA ASP A 240 -6.43 -4.04 4.85
C ASP A 240 -6.31 -3.14 3.61
N ASP A 241 -7.41 -2.55 3.11
CA ASP A 241 -7.37 -1.63 1.97
C ASP A 241 -6.59 -0.34 2.28
N ILE A 242 -5.63 -0.03 1.40
CA ILE A 242 -4.77 1.15 1.48
C ILE A 242 -5.56 2.47 1.46
N ARG A 243 -6.69 2.53 0.76
CA ARG A 243 -7.55 3.72 0.67
C ARG A 243 -8.23 4.03 2.00
N ASP A 244 -8.56 2.99 2.77
CA ASP A 244 -9.15 3.15 4.10
C ASP A 244 -8.08 3.49 5.13
N LEU A 245 -6.89 2.87 5.04
CA LEU A 245 -5.71 3.29 5.83
C LEU A 245 -5.35 4.76 5.59
N ALA A 246 -5.50 5.24 4.35
CA ALA A 246 -5.19 6.61 3.99
C ALA A 246 -6.11 7.66 4.65
N ARG A 247 -7.23 7.23 5.25
CA ARG A 247 -8.13 8.10 6.02
C ARG A 247 -7.74 8.22 7.50
N ILE A 248 -6.74 7.46 7.95
CA ILE A 248 -6.26 7.48 9.33
C ILE A 248 -4.93 8.25 9.37
N VAL A 249 -4.87 9.33 10.14
CA VAL A 249 -3.74 10.26 10.15
C VAL A 249 -2.85 10.05 11.38
N ILE A 250 -1.55 10.02 11.15
CA ILE A 250 -0.50 10.08 12.18
C ILE A 250 -0.35 11.55 12.56
N GLY A 251 -0.71 11.90 13.79
CA GLY A 251 -0.67 13.27 14.28
C GLY A 251 -0.20 13.36 15.73
N PRO A 252 -0.14 14.57 16.31
CA PRO A 252 0.23 14.76 17.70
C PRO A 252 -0.78 14.07 18.62
N LYS A 253 -0.28 13.61 19.78
CA LYS A 253 -1.16 13.08 20.82
C LYS A 253 -2.09 14.18 21.32
N PRO A 254 -3.42 13.93 21.43
CA PRO A 254 -4.38 14.90 21.98
C PRO A 254 -4.07 15.33 23.41
#